data_AF-A0A956QIE0-F1
#
_entry.id   AF-A0A956QIE0-F1
#
_cell.length_a   1.000
_cell.length_b   1.000
_cell.length_c   1.000
_cell.angle_alpha   90.00
_cell.angle_beta   90.00
_cell.angle_gamma   90.00
#
_symmetry.space_group_name_H-M   'P 1'
#
loop_
_entity.id
_entity.type
_entity.pdbx_description
1 polymer ?
#
loop_
_entity_poly.entity_id
_entity_poly.type
_entity_poly.pdbx_seq_one_letter_code
_entity_poly.pdbx_strand_id
1 'polypeptide(L)'
;MAGSFFWEMRQQQNIAGARGEAQSAARAAESAQSNLKYLEDKVANLTLVCRALWELLQDKHGMTDEELLARVQQLGTASQEAANCAECGRVLGKRLNKCMYCGAERQITSVFEMLGA
;
A
#
# COMPACT_ATOMS: atom_id res chain seq x y z
N MET A 1 40.59 -38.15 -22.94
CA MET A 1 40.28 -38.01 -21.50
C MET A 1 40.16 -36.56 -21.02
N ALA A 2 40.76 -35.55 -21.67
CA ALA A 2 40.60 -34.15 -21.23
C ALA A 2 39.19 -33.56 -21.52
N GLY A 3 38.51 -33.98 -22.59
CA GLY A 3 37.20 -33.46 -22.98
C GLY A 3 36.06 -33.74 -21.96
N SER A 4 36.10 -34.88 -21.26
CA SER A 4 35.12 -35.20 -20.21
C SER A 4 35.30 -34.31 -18.98
N PHE A 5 36.56 -34.02 -18.61
CA PHE A 5 36.88 -33.14 -17.48
C PHE A 5 36.40 -31.70 -17.70
N PHE A 6 36.62 -31.14 -18.90
CA PHE A 6 36.13 -29.80 -19.22
C PHE A 6 34.59 -29.72 -19.26
N TRP A 7 33.93 -30.78 -19.73
CA TRP A 7 32.48 -30.87 -19.73
C TRP A 7 31.90 -31.00 -18.31
N GLU A 8 32.46 -31.88 -17.47
CA GLU A 8 32.07 -32.02 -16.07
C GLU A 8 32.29 -30.73 -15.28
N MET A 9 33.41 -30.04 -15.47
CA MET A 9 33.68 -28.77 -14.79
C MET A 9 32.65 -27.70 -15.17
N ARG A 10 32.31 -27.57 -16.46
CA ARG A 10 31.27 -26.64 -16.92
C ARG A 10 29.88 -27.06 -16.44
N GLN A 11 29.58 -28.36 -16.41
CA GLN A 11 28.32 -28.89 -15.91
C GLN A 11 28.16 -28.60 -14.41
N GLN A 12 29.20 -28.80 -13.62
CA GLN A 12 29.21 -28.48 -12.19
C GLN A 12 29.01 -26.99 -11.95
N GLN A 13 29.61 -26.11 -12.76
CA GLN A 13 29.37 -24.66 -12.71
C GLN A 13 27.92 -24.30 -13.03
N ASN A 14 27.33 -24.88 -14.08
CA ASN A 14 25.93 -24.65 -14.44
C ASN A 14 24.97 -25.13 -13.33
N ILE A 15 25.23 -26.28 -12.71
CA ILE A 15 24.43 -26.81 -11.59
C ILE A 15 24.57 -25.91 -10.37
N ALA A 16 25.77 -25.42 -10.08
CA ALA A 16 26.00 -24.47 -8.98
C ALA A 16 25.26 -23.15 -9.21
N GLY A 17 25.29 -22.62 -10.44
CA GLY A 17 24.54 -21.43 -10.84
C GLY A 17 23.03 -21.62 -10.68
N ALA A 18 22.47 -22.71 -11.23
CA ALA A 18 21.05 -23.02 -11.13
C ALA A 18 20.60 -23.22 -9.66
N ARG A 19 21.43 -23.84 -8.81
CA ARG A 19 21.16 -23.95 -7.37
C ARG A 19 21.20 -22.60 -6.68
N GLY A 20 22.13 -21.72 -7.04
CA GLY A 20 22.23 -20.37 -6.51
C GLY A 20 21.00 -19.52 -6.87
N GLU A 21 20.54 -19.60 -8.12
CA GLU A 21 19.31 -18.94 -8.59
C GLU A 21 18.07 -19.49 -7.89
N ALA A 22 17.96 -20.82 -7.74
CA ALA A 22 16.84 -21.43 -7.02
C ALA A 22 16.82 -21.01 -5.53
N GLN A 23 17.98 -20.94 -4.89
CA GLN A 23 18.09 -20.49 -3.49
C GLN A 23 17.76 -19.01 -3.34
N SER A 24 18.18 -18.14 -4.26
CA SER A 24 17.85 -16.71 -4.20
C SER A 24 16.36 -16.48 -4.43
N ALA A 25 15.75 -17.20 -5.37
CA ALA A 25 14.31 -17.18 -5.61
C ALA A 25 13.52 -17.66 -4.37
N ALA A 26 13.96 -18.75 -3.73
CA ALA A 26 13.33 -19.25 -2.51
C ALA A 26 13.39 -18.21 -1.37
N ARG A 27 14.56 -17.59 -1.14
CA ARG A 27 14.70 -16.53 -0.13
C ARG A 27 13.84 -15.30 -0.42
N ALA A 28 13.72 -14.92 -1.69
CA ALA A 28 12.86 -13.82 -2.10
C ALA A 28 11.38 -14.13 -1.81
N ALA A 29 10.95 -15.36 -2.09
CA ALA A 29 9.59 -15.83 -1.79
C ALA A 29 9.31 -15.87 -0.29
N GLU A 30 10.23 -16.38 0.53
CA GLU A 30 10.11 -16.40 1.99
C GLU A 30 10.03 -14.99 2.58
N SER A 31 10.84 -14.05 2.07
CA SER A 31 10.79 -12.64 2.47
C SER A 31 9.46 -11.99 2.11
N ALA A 32 8.97 -12.21 0.88
CA ALA A 32 7.67 -11.72 0.46
C ALA A 32 6.53 -12.29 1.32
N GLN A 33 6.55 -13.58 1.62
CA GLN A 33 5.57 -14.22 2.49
C GLN A 33 5.60 -13.66 3.91
N SER A 34 6.79 -13.39 4.45
CA SER A 34 6.94 -12.78 5.77
C SER A 34 6.39 -11.35 5.80
N ASN A 35 6.62 -10.57 4.74
CA ASN A 35 6.07 -9.22 4.60
C ASN A 35 4.55 -9.23 4.46
N LEU A 36 3.99 -10.19 3.71
CA LEU A 36 2.54 -10.36 3.60
C LEU A 36 1.91 -10.64 4.96
N LYS A 37 2.46 -11.59 5.71
CA LYS A 37 1.98 -11.90 7.06
C LYS A 37 2.03 -10.68 7.97
N TYR A 38 3.13 -9.92 7.94
CA TYR A 38 3.25 -8.70 8.73
C TYR A 38 2.22 -7.63 8.35
N LEU A 39 1.91 -7.49 7.06
CA LEU A 39 0.87 -6.58 6.58
C LEU A 39 -0.53 -7.05 6.98
N GLU A 40 -0.81 -8.35 6.87
CA GLU A 40 -2.05 -8.97 7.34
C GLU A 40 -2.28 -8.71 8.83
N ASP A 41 -1.24 -8.94 9.66
CA ASP A 41 -1.29 -8.66 11.10
C ASP A 41 -1.55 -7.17 11.38
N LYS A 42 -0.94 -6.27 10.61
CA LYS A 42 -1.19 -4.83 10.73
C LYS A 42 -2.63 -4.46 10.38
N VAL A 43 -3.16 -5.02 9.29
CA VAL A 43 -4.55 -4.78 8.87
C VAL A 43 -5.51 -5.30 9.94
N ALA A 44 -5.29 -6.52 10.45
CA ALA A 44 -6.11 -7.09 11.51
C ALA A 44 -6.11 -6.23 12.78
N ASN A 45 -4.95 -5.72 13.18
CA ASN A 45 -4.83 -4.81 14.33
C ASN A 45 -5.53 -3.47 14.08
N LEU A 46 -5.39 -2.89 12.88
CA LEU A 46 -6.10 -1.66 12.52
C LEU A 46 -7.61 -1.88 12.54
N THR A 47 -8.11 -2.99 12.00
CA THR A 47 -9.53 -3.35 12.05
C THR A 47 -10.03 -3.49 13.48
N LEU A 48 -9.25 -4.13 14.37
CA LEU A 48 -9.58 -4.24 15.79
C LEU A 48 -9.69 -2.86 16.44
N VAL A 49 -8.71 -1.98 16.21
CA VAL A 49 -8.71 -0.61 16.77
C VAL A 49 -9.89 0.19 16.23
N CYS A 50 -10.15 0.15 14.91
CA CYS A 50 -11.31 0.83 14.32
C CYS A 50 -12.63 0.33 14.90
N ARG A 51 -12.77 -0.98 15.14
CA ARG A 51 -13.94 -1.56 15.80
C ARG A 51 -14.08 -1.06 17.24
N ALA A 52 -13.00 -1.07 18.02
CA ALA A 52 -13.03 -0.57 19.40
C ALA A 52 -13.37 0.93 19.45
N LEU A 53 -12.85 1.73 18.52
CA LEU A 53 -13.22 3.14 18.37
C LEU A 53 -14.70 3.31 18.02
N TRP A 54 -15.24 2.43 17.17
CA TRP A 54 -16.66 2.44 16.83
C TRP A 54 -17.54 2.09 18.04
N GLU A 55 -17.23 1.01 18.76
CA GLU A 55 -17.96 0.62 19.98
C GLU A 55 -17.98 1.78 21.01
N LEU A 56 -16.85 2.47 21.19
CA LEU A 56 -16.79 3.67 22.05
C LEU A 56 -17.66 4.84 21.56
N LEU A 57 -17.80 5.01 20.23
CA LEU A 57 -18.67 6.04 19.65
C LEU A 57 -20.14 5.65 19.80
N GLN A 58 -20.49 4.39 19.59
CA GLN A 58 -21.84 3.88 19.81
C GLN A 58 -22.27 4.09 21.27
N ASP A 59 -21.42 3.72 22.22
CA ASP A 59 -21.71 3.85 23.66
C ASP A 59 -21.94 5.30 24.08
N LYS A 60 -21.19 6.25 23.52
CA LYS A 60 -21.27 7.67 23.91
C LYS A 60 -22.30 8.49 23.15
N HIS A 61 -22.57 8.13 21.89
CA HIS A 61 -23.37 8.95 20.98
C HIS A 61 -24.63 8.24 20.47
N GLY A 62 -24.81 6.96 20.79
CA GLY A 62 -25.98 6.17 20.36
C GLY A 62 -26.07 5.98 18.84
N MET A 63 -24.94 6.09 18.13
CA MET A 63 -24.89 5.95 16.68
C MET A 63 -25.19 4.51 16.26
N THR A 64 -25.86 4.34 15.12
CA THR A 64 -26.24 3.02 14.62
C THR A 64 -25.28 2.52 13.53
N ASP A 65 -25.22 1.21 13.33
CA ASP A 65 -24.35 0.61 12.31
C ASP A 65 -24.71 1.08 10.88
N GLU A 66 -25.98 1.43 10.63
CA GLU A 66 -26.42 1.98 9.34
C GLU A 66 -25.78 3.34 9.04
N GLU A 67 -25.61 4.20 10.06
CA GLU A 67 -24.96 5.50 9.91
C GLU A 67 -23.48 5.35 9.56
N LEU A 68 -22.79 4.39 10.21
CA LEU A 68 -21.40 4.07 9.88
C LEU A 68 -21.29 3.55 8.45
N LEU A 69 -22.15 2.62 8.06
CA LEU A 69 -22.12 2.02 6.73
C LEU A 69 -22.36 3.07 5.64
N ALA A 70 -23.30 3.99 5.85
CA ALA A 70 -23.53 5.13 4.96
C ALA A 70 -22.30 6.05 4.85
N ARG A 71 -21.61 6.32 5.98
CA ARG A 71 -20.40 7.17 5.97
C ARG A 71 -19.21 6.48 5.30
N VAL A 72 -19.01 5.19 5.53
CA VAL A 72 -17.95 4.42 4.86
C VAL A 72 -18.18 4.40 3.35
N GLN A 73 -19.42 4.19 2.90
CA GLN A 73 -19.76 4.23 1.46
C GLN A 73 -19.45 5.58 0.83
N GLN A 74 -19.85 6.68 1.49
CA GLN A 74 -19.59 8.04 1.00
C GLN A 74 -18.10 8.35 0.90
N LEU A 75 -17.30 7.96 1.89
CA LEU A 75 -15.85 8.16 1.88
C LEU A 75 -15.17 7.29 0.82
N GLY A 76 -15.64 6.06 0.62
CA GLY A 76 -15.15 5.16 -0.43
C GLY A 76 -15.36 5.72 -1.84
N THR A 77 -16.47 6.43 -2.08
CA THR A 77 -16.74 7.09 -3.37
C THR A 77 -16.01 8.44 -3.52
N ALA A 78 -15.88 9.22 -2.45
CA ALA A 78 -15.29 10.57 -2.49
C ALA A 78 -13.77 10.58 -2.72
N SER A 79 -13.06 9.50 -2.34
CA SER A 79 -11.61 9.36 -2.57
C SER A 79 -11.22 9.48 -4.05
N GLN A 80 -12.15 9.33 -5.00
CA GLN A 80 -11.86 9.41 -6.43
C GLN A 80 -12.07 10.79 -7.07
N GLU A 81 -12.62 11.77 -6.36
CA GLU A 81 -12.86 13.08 -6.95
C GLU A 81 -11.54 13.84 -7.10
N ALA A 82 -11.25 14.24 -8.34
CA ALA A 82 -10.04 14.98 -8.65
C ALA A 82 -10.18 16.39 -8.08
N ALA A 83 -9.32 16.76 -7.14
CA ALA A 83 -9.37 18.07 -6.50
C ALA A 83 -9.10 19.18 -7.53
N ASN A 84 -9.95 20.21 -7.59
CA ASN A 84 -9.72 21.37 -8.44
C ASN A 84 -8.90 22.44 -7.70
N CYS A 85 -8.05 23.16 -8.42
CA CYS A 85 -7.31 24.29 -7.89
C CYS A 85 -8.27 25.43 -7.53
N ALA A 86 -8.21 25.92 -6.29
CA ALA A 86 -9.05 27.02 -5.81
C ALA A 86 -8.84 28.34 -6.59
N GLU A 87 -7.65 28.55 -7.18
CA GLU A 87 -7.34 29.78 -7.91
C GLU A 87 -7.64 29.71 -9.41
N CYS A 88 -7.28 28.61 -10.07
CA CYS A 88 -7.41 28.50 -11.53
C CYS A 88 -8.47 27.51 -12.01
N GLY A 89 -9.15 26.82 -11.10
CA GLY A 89 -10.23 25.86 -11.37
C GLY A 89 -9.80 24.57 -12.09
N ARG A 90 -8.51 24.38 -12.36
CA ARG A 90 -8.00 23.20 -13.09
C ARG A 90 -7.77 22.02 -12.14
N VAL A 91 -7.92 20.81 -12.68
CA VAL A 91 -7.71 19.56 -11.94
C VAL A 91 -6.26 19.47 -11.43
N LEU A 92 -6.10 19.23 -10.13
CA LEU A 92 -4.84 18.99 -9.46
C LEU A 92 -4.56 17.49 -9.39
N GLY A 93 -3.33 17.09 -9.68
CA GLY A 93 -2.89 15.72 -9.41
C GLY A 93 -2.81 15.47 -7.91
N LYS A 94 -3.31 14.30 -7.46
CA LYS A 94 -3.47 13.96 -6.04
C LYS A 94 -2.22 14.10 -5.16
N ARG A 95 -1.02 14.06 -5.74
CA ARG A 95 0.29 14.11 -5.02
C ARG A 95 1.03 15.44 -5.15
N LEU A 96 0.49 16.40 -5.92
CA LEU A 96 1.15 17.68 -6.14
C LEU A 96 0.69 18.69 -5.08
N ASN A 97 1.64 19.23 -4.32
CA ASN A 97 1.41 20.28 -3.32
C ASN A 97 1.27 21.68 -3.95
N LYS A 98 1.51 21.79 -5.26
CA LYS A 98 1.44 23.03 -6.03
C LYS A 98 0.72 22.79 -7.35
N CYS A 99 -0.12 23.73 -7.75
CA CYS A 99 -0.77 23.71 -9.05
C CYS A 99 0.28 23.82 -10.16
N MET A 100 0.27 22.89 -11.11
CA MET A 100 1.17 22.93 -12.27
C MET A 100 0.87 24.09 -13.22
N TYR A 101 -0.31 24.70 -13.13
CA TYR A 101 -0.76 25.73 -14.06
C TYR A 101 -0.60 27.15 -13.52
N CYS A 102 -1.16 27.44 -12.34
CA CYS A 102 -1.07 28.79 -11.75
C CYS A 102 0.00 28.90 -10.65
N GLY A 103 0.55 27.78 -10.19
CA GLY A 103 1.53 27.79 -9.10
C GLY A 103 0.95 28.03 -7.70
N ALA A 104 -0.37 28.08 -7.52
CA ALA A 104 -0.97 28.17 -6.19
C ALA A 104 -0.68 26.90 -5.37
N GLU A 105 -0.43 27.06 -4.07
CA GLU A 105 -0.25 25.95 -3.14
C GLU A 105 -1.59 25.26 -2.85
N ARG A 106 -1.54 23.93 -2.70
CA ARG A 106 -2.72 23.15 -2.37
C ARG A 106 -3.09 23.37 -0.91
N GLN A 107 -4.34 23.75 -0.65
CA GLN A 107 -4.88 23.80 0.71
C GLN A 107 -5.04 22.37 1.22
N ILE A 108 -4.13 21.93 2.08
CA ILE A 108 -4.24 20.66 2.81
C ILE A 108 -5.29 20.88 3.88
N THR A 109 -6.45 20.23 3.75
CA THR A 109 -7.60 20.48 4.63
C THR A 109 -7.71 19.41 5.71
N SER A 110 -7.00 18.30 5.58
CA SER A 110 -6.94 17.28 6.64
C SER A 110 -5.55 16.65 6.81
N VAL A 111 -5.29 16.14 8.02
CA VAL A 111 -4.08 15.36 8.35
C VAL A 111 -3.98 14.10 7.49
N PHE A 112 -5.10 13.50 7.08
CA PHE A 112 -5.10 12.33 6.22
C PHE A 112 -4.64 12.67 4.79
N GLU A 113 -4.98 13.85 4.27
CA GLU A 113 -4.43 14.36 3.01
C GLU A 113 -2.92 14.65 3.09
N MET A 114 -2.44 15.12 4.25
CA MET A 114 -1.02 15.35 4.50
C MET A 114 -0.22 14.05 4.50
N LEU A 115 -0.78 12.97 5.05
CA LEU A 115 -0.11 11.67 5.18
C LEU A 115 -0.20 10.80 3.91
N GLY A 116 -0.94 11.25 2.89
CA GLY A 116 -1.07 10.56 1.60
C GLY A 116 -1.81 9.23 1.68
N ALA A 117 -2.69 9.08 2.69
CA ALA A 117 -3.58 7.93 2.87
C ALA A 117 -4.89 8.12 2.10
#